data_AF-A0A0D3H8R9-F1
#
_entry.id   AF-A0A0D3H8R9-F1
#
_cell.length_a   1.000
_cell.length_b   1.000
_cell.length_c   1.000
_cell.angle_alpha   90.00
_cell.angle_beta   90.00
_cell.angle_gamma   90.00
#
_symmetry.space_group_name_H-M   'P 1'
#
loop_
_entity.id
_entity.type
_entity.pdbx_description
1 polymer ?
#
loop_
_entity_poly.entity_id
_entity_poly.type
_entity_poly.pdbx_seq_one_letter_code
_entity_poly.pdbx_strand_id
1 'polypeptide(L)'
;MAKLGPKKALPCSPVVDGHIKRPQDEDIQSNVLEIIGTNVQSTYITCPADPAATLGIKLPFLALIVKNLKKYFTFEIQVLDDKNVRRRFRASNFQSVTRVKPYICTMPLKLEDGWNNIQLNLSDLTKRAYGTNYVETLRVQVHANCRLRRIYFADRLYSEEELPPEFKLYLPIQKA
;
A
#
# COMPACT_ATOMS: atom_id res chain seq x y z
N MET A 1 9.83 4.20 -12.68
CA MET A 1 8.94 3.42 -11.79
C MET A 1 9.71 2.30 -11.11
N ALA A 2 9.58 2.12 -9.78
CA ALA A 2 10.16 1.00 -9.05
C ALA A 2 9.04 0.06 -8.57
N LYS A 3 9.09 -1.23 -8.93
CA LYS A 3 8.10 -2.23 -8.50
C LYS A 3 8.55 -2.90 -7.21
N LEU A 4 7.64 -3.04 -6.25
CA LEU A 4 7.75 -4.06 -5.22
C LEU A 4 7.30 -5.40 -5.84
N GLY A 5 8.23 -6.08 -6.51
CA GLY A 5 7.96 -7.37 -7.13
C GLY A 5 7.85 -8.50 -6.10
N PRO A 6 7.04 -9.54 -6.36
CA PRO A 6 6.90 -10.70 -5.47
C PRO A 6 8.17 -11.56 -5.35
N LYS A 7 9.22 -11.29 -6.17
CA LYS A 7 10.52 -11.96 -6.12
C LYS A 7 11.42 -11.48 -4.97
N LYS A 8 11.16 -10.29 -4.41
CA LYS A 8 11.60 -9.97 -3.05
C LYS A 8 10.49 -10.47 -2.15
N ALA A 9 10.58 -11.72 -1.71
CA ALA A 9 9.59 -12.31 -0.81
C ALA A 9 9.30 -11.32 0.32
N LEU A 10 8.10 -10.73 0.30
CA LEU A 10 7.59 -9.94 1.42
C LEU A 10 7.37 -10.95 2.54
N PRO A 11 8.18 -10.98 3.60
CA PRO A 11 7.88 -11.89 4.68
C PRO A 11 6.57 -11.44 5.28
N CYS A 12 5.78 -12.46 5.55
CA CYS A 12 4.55 -12.34 6.25
C CYS A 12 4.88 -12.38 7.74
N SER A 13 4.23 -11.57 8.57
CA SER A 13 4.19 -11.89 9.99
C SER A 13 3.59 -13.30 10.17
N PRO A 14 3.92 -14.04 11.25
CA PRO A 14 3.23 -15.28 11.55
C PRO A 14 1.73 -15.02 11.55
N VAL A 15 1.01 -15.70 10.67
CA VAL A 15 -0.42 -15.50 10.48
C VAL A 15 -1.13 -16.19 11.65
N VAL A 16 -1.76 -15.40 12.50
CA VAL A 16 -2.60 -15.88 13.60
C VAL A 16 -4.06 -15.69 13.18
N ASP A 17 -4.80 -16.79 13.04
CA ASP A 17 -6.21 -16.81 12.64
C ASP A 17 -6.52 -16.12 11.31
N GLY A 18 -5.78 -16.52 10.27
CA GLY A 18 -5.90 -16.01 8.92
C GLY A 18 -5.18 -16.87 7.88
N HIS A 19 -5.15 -16.41 6.63
CA HIS A 19 -4.36 -17.02 5.57
C HIS A 19 -3.82 -15.98 4.59
N ILE A 20 -2.68 -16.32 3.99
CA ILE A 20 -2.10 -15.60 2.86
C ILE A 20 -2.03 -16.57 1.70
N LYS A 21 -2.81 -16.31 0.65
CA LYS A 21 -2.93 -17.18 -0.52
C LYS A 21 -2.73 -16.36 -1.80
N ARG A 22 -2.50 -17.06 -2.91
CA ARG A 22 -2.44 -16.45 -4.24
C ARG A 22 -3.56 -16.98 -5.14
N PRO A 23 -4.84 -16.67 -4.87
CA PRO A 23 -5.93 -17.09 -5.73
C PRO A 23 -5.91 -16.33 -7.06
N GLN A 24 -6.52 -16.92 -8.08
CA GLN A 24 -6.89 -16.21 -9.30
C GLN A 24 -8.16 -15.40 -9.02
N ASP A 25 -8.12 -14.08 -9.26
CA ASP A 25 -9.28 -13.22 -9.08
C ASP A 25 -10.14 -13.22 -10.35
N GLU A 26 -11.45 -13.45 -10.21
CA GLU A 26 -12.39 -13.56 -11.33
C GLU A 26 -12.52 -12.25 -12.13
N ASP A 27 -12.47 -11.09 -11.45
CA ASP A 27 -12.65 -9.77 -12.08
C ASP A 27 -11.44 -9.29 -12.88
N ILE A 28 -10.26 -9.90 -12.72
CA ILE A 28 -9.06 -9.51 -13.50
C ILE A 28 -8.39 -10.71 -14.15
N GLN A 29 -8.94 -11.91 -13.96
CA GLN A 29 -8.43 -13.20 -14.43
C GLN A 29 -6.93 -13.43 -14.15
N SER A 30 -6.41 -12.85 -13.08
CA SER A 30 -4.98 -12.85 -12.74
C SER A 30 -4.78 -13.28 -11.29
N ASN A 31 -3.62 -13.86 -11.00
CA ASN A 31 -3.21 -14.18 -9.64
C ASN A 31 -3.00 -12.90 -8.83
N VAL A 32 -3.56 -12.88 -7.63
CA VAL A 32 -3.46 -11.76 -6.67
C VAL A 32 -3.04 -12.27 -5.32
N LEU A 33 -2.38 -11.44 -4.52
CA LEU A 33 -2.05 -11.81 -3.14
C LEU A 33 -3.26 -11.51 -2.26
N GLU A 34 -3.92 -12.54 -1.75
CA GLU A 34 -4.99 -12.41 -0.79
C GLU A 34 -4.43 -12.54 0.63
N ILE A 35 -4.73 -11.56 1.48
CA ILE A 35 -4.36 -11.55 2.89
C ILE A 35 -5.66 -11.42 3.68
N ILE A 36 -6.04 -12.46 4.41
CA ILE A 36 -7.25 -12.47 5.25
C ILE A 36 -6.84 -12.83 6.67
N GLY A 37 -7.41 -12.15 7.66
CA GLY A 37 -7.18 -12.42 9.06
C GLY A 37 -8.28 -11.82 9.92
N THR A 38 -8.61 -12.51 11.00
CA THR A 38 -9.65 -12.07 11.95
C THR A 38 -9.24 -10.76 12.64
N ASN A 39 -7.97 -10.64 13.00
CA ASN A 39 -7.40 -9.42 13.56
C ASN A 39 -6.51 -8.71 12.52
N VAL A 40 -6.95 -7.51 12.10
CA VAL A 40 -6.26 -6.67 11.12
C VAL A 40 -4.83 -6.32 11.57
N GLN A 41 -4.59 -6.18 12.87
CA GLN A 41 -3.30 -5.74 13.38
C GLN A 41 -2.25 -6.85 13.42
N SER A 42 -2.65 -8.11 13.58
CA SER A 42 -1.71 -9.25 13.71
C SER A 42 -1.23 -9.77 12.36
N THR A 43 -2.11 -9.74 11.35
CA THR A 43 -1.83 -10.32 10.03
C THR A 43 -1.46 -9.21 9.05
N TYR A 44 -0.20 -9.18 8.63
CA TYR A 44 0.29 -8.22 7.64
C TYR A 44 1.49 -8.76 6.86
N ILE A 45 1.75 -8.14 5.73
CA ILE A 45 3.00 -8.27 4.98
C ILE A 45 3.83 -7.01 5.18
N THR A 46 5.16 -7.14 5.22
CA THR A 46 6.06 -5.98 5.29
C THR A 46 7.16 -6.06 4.25
N CYS A 47 7.58 -4.92 3.73
CA CYS A 47 8.80 -4.76 2.95
C CYS A 47 9.63 -3.62 3.51
N PRO A 48 10.93 -3.83 3.80
CA PRO A 48 11.71 -5.03 3.56
C PRO A 48 11.48 -6.10 4.63
N ALA A 49 12.03 -7.28 4.36
CA ALA A 49 11.80 -8.45 5.19
C ALA A 49 12.39 -8.34 6.59
N ASP A 50 13.65 -7.93 6.59
CA ASP A 50 14.44 -7.69 7.76
C ASP A 50 13.98 -6.38 8.44
N PRO A 51 13.71 -6.39 9.75
CA PRO A 51 13.44 -5.18 10.54
C PRO A 51 14.54 -4.12 10.45
N ALA A 52 15.81 -4.54 10.30
CA ALA A 52 16.97 -3.65 10.20
C ALA A 52 17.17 -3.06 8.81
N ALA A 53 16.68 -3.74 7.76
CA ALA A 53 16.79 -3.26 6.40
C ALA A 53 15.81 -2.11 6.11
N THR A 54 16.15 -1.30 5.10
CA THR A 54 15.29 -0.25 4.54
C THR A 54 15.11 -0.44 3.03
N LEU A 55 14.00 0.05 2.48
CA LEU A 55 13.74 0.04 1.04
C LEU A 55 14.61 1.03 0.27
N GLY A 56 14.87 2.22 0.84
CA GLY A 56 15.70 3.26 0.23
C GLY A 56 15.10 3.86 -1.04
N ILE A 57 13.76 3.87 -1.17
CA ILE A 57 13.10 4.34 -2.39
C ILE A 57 12.85 5.85 -2.29
N LYS A 58 13.48 6.62 -3.17
CA LYS A 58 13.37 8.10 -3.22
C LYS A 58 12.23 8.63 -4.09
N LEU A 59 11.45 7.75 -4.69
CA LEU A 59 10.33 8.13 -5.55
C LEU A 59 9.17 8.66 -4.69
N PRO A 60 8.58 9.83 -5.02
CA PRO A 60 7.60 10.52 -4.18
C PRO A 60 6.18 9.96 -4.26
N PHE A 61 5.80 9.30 -5.35
CA PHE A 61 4.45 8.75 -5.50
C PHE A 61 4.45 7.26 -5.20
N LEU A 62 3.52 6.84 -4.36
CA LEU A 62 3.21 5.44 -4.11
C LEU A 62 1.84 5.13 -4.73
N ALA A 63 1.78 4.04 -5.49
CA ALA A 63 0.55 3.51 -6.02
C ALA A 63 0.32 2.07 -5.52
N LEU A 64 -0.90 1.82 -5.07
CA LEU A 64 -1.34 0.58 -4.46
C LEU A 64 -2.65 0.13 -5.12
N ILE A 65 -2.61 -1.02 -5.80
CA ILE A 65 -3.78 -1.61 -6.46
C ILE A 65 -4.34 -2.71 -5.57
N VAL A 66 -5.48 -2.44 -4.94
CA VAL A 66 -6.11 -3.31 -3.94
C VAL A 66 -7.59 -3.50 -4.21
N LYS A 67 -8.10 -4.71 -3.98
CA LYS A 67 -9.53 -5.00 -3.99
C LYS A 67 -10.13 -4.79 -2.61
N ASN A 68 -11.21 -4.04 -2.54
CA ASN A 68 -11.98 -3.86 -1.33
C ASN A 68 -12.84 -5.11 -1.06
N LEU A 69 -12.59 -5.78 0.06
CA LEU A 69 -13.34 -6.95 0.51
C LEU A 69 -14.50 -6.59 1.46
N LYS A 70 -14.87 -5.30 1.55
CA LYS A 70 -15.89 -4.77 2.48
C LYS A 70 -15.60 -5.12 3.95
N LYS A 71 -14.32 -5.20 4.29
CA LYS A 71 -13.80 -5.51 5.63
C LYS A 71 -12.80 -4.44 6.07
N TYR A 72 -12.47 -4.40 7.36
CA TYR A 72 -11.49 -3.45 7.88
C TYR A 72 -10.10 -3.69 7.29
N PHE A 73 -9.55 -2.64 6.69
CA PHE A 73 -8.28 -2.65 5.98
C PHE A 73 -7.45 -1.42 6.37
N THR A 74 -6.14 -1.62 6.47
CA THR A 74 -5.17 -0.56 6.76
C THR A 74 -3.83 -0.87 6.11
N PHE A 75 -3.09 0.17 5.77
CA PHE A 75 -1.69 0.05 5.37
C PHE A 75 -0.85 1.15 6.02
N GLU A 76 0.44 0.88 6.17
CA GLU A 76 1.41 1.78 6.79
C GLU A 76 2.62 1.96 5.90
N ILE A 77 3.10 3.19 5.84
CA ILE A 77 4.31 3.57 5.10
C ILE A 77 5.19 4.33 6.06
N GLN A 78 6.43 3.90 6.20
CA GLN A 78 7.44 4.60 6.96
C GLN A 78 8.33 5.38 6.00
N VAL A 79 8.47 6.67 6.25
CA VAL A 79 9.32 7.57 5.47
C VAL A 79 10.37 8.22 6.34
N LEU A 80 11.45 8.65 5.70
CA LEU A 80 12.47 9.52 6.28
C LEU A 80 12.25 10.94 5.79
N ASP A 81 12.27 11.90 6.71
CA ASP A 81 12.25 13.33 6.38
C ASP A 81 13.66 13.94 6.36
N ASP A 82 13.78 15.18 5.86
CA ASP A 82 15.02 15.95 5.78
C ASP A 82 15.62 16.35 7.14
N LYS A 83 14.85 16.19 8.22
CA LYS A 83 15.32 16.32 9.60
C LYS A 83 15.82 14.99 10.18
N ASN A 84 15.97 13.97 9.33
CA ASN A 84 16.38 12.62 9.70
C ASN A 84 15.42 11.96 10.71
N VAL A 85 14.15 12.37 10.72
CA VAL A 85 13.10 11.80 11.57
C VAL A 85 12.29 10.79 10.78
N ARG A 86 12.07 9.62 11.38
CA ARG A 86 11.23 8.56 10.81
C ARG A 86 9.77 8.87 11.10
N ARG A 87 8.97 9.10 10.06
CA ARG A 87 7.52 9.34 10.16
C ARG A 87 6.75 8.16 9.62
N ARG A 88 5.56 7.91 10.16
CA ARG A 88 4.67 6.85 9.70
C ARG A 88 3.36 7.40 9.19
N PHE A 89 2.99 7.06 7.96
CA PHE A 89 1.67 7.32 7.41
C PHE A 89 0.85 6.05 7.48
N ARG A 90 -0.26 6.09 8.19
CA ARG A 90 -1.23 4.99 8.26
C ARG A 90 -2.52 5.44 7.60
N ALA A 91 -3.00 4.69 6.62
CA ALA A 91 -4.31 4.94 6.01
C ALA A 91 -5.22 3.75 6.28
N SER A 92 -6.43 4.01 6.78
CA SER A 92 -7.38 2.96 7.14
C SER A 92 -8.83 3.33 6.82
N ASN A 93 -9.64 2.32 6.50
CA ASN A 93 -11.03 2.51 6.10
C ASN A 93 -12.04 2.64 7.25
N PHE A 94 -11.58 2.48 8.49
CA PHE A 94 -12.35 2.67 9.72
C PHE A 94 -12.00 3.98 10.44
N GLN A 95 -11.03 4.74 9.93
CA GLN A 95 -10.70 6.06 10.44
C GLN A 95 -11.55 7.10 9.70
N SER A 96 -12.19 8.00 10.44
CA SER A 96 -13.03 9.07 9.86
C SER A 96 -12.30 10.41 9.70
N VAL A 97 -11.31 10.67 10.54
CA VAL A 97 -10.61 11.97 10.61
C VAL A 97 -9.10 11.79 10.51
N THR A 98 -8.44 12.70 9.80
CA THR A 98 -6.98 12.77 9.78
C THR A 98 -6.47 13.22 11.15
N ARG A 99 -5.49 12.52 11.72
CA ARG A 99 -4.83 12.91 12.97
C ARG A 99 -3.33 12.89 12.77
N VAL A 100 -2.70 14.02 13.09
CA VAL A 100 -1.25 14.18 12.99
C VAL A 100 -0.68 14.16 14.40
N LYS A 101 0.13 13.14 14.68
CA LYS A 101 1.01 13.05 15.85
C LYS A 101 2.46 13.18 15.39
N PRO A 102 3.41 13.51 16.28
CA PRO A 102 4.81 13.68 15.90
C PRO A 102 5.34 12.54 15.03
N TYR A 103 5.19 11.28 15.41
CA TYR A 103 5.78 10.17 14.65
C TYR A 103 4.80 9.43 13.72
N ILE A 104 3.51 9.74 13.80
CA ILE A 104 2.47 9.04 13.04
C ILE A 104 1.36 9.98 12.58
N CYS A 105 1.03 9.90 11.29
CA CYS A 105 -0.12 10.54 10.69
C CYS A 105 -1.12 9.45 10.28
N THR A 106 -2.31 9.46 10.88
CA THR A 106 -3.40 8.54 10.54
C THR A 106 -4.39 9.25 9.62
N MET A 107 -4.70 8.68 8.47
CA MET A 107 -5.56 9.26 7.44
C MET A 107 -6.76 8.34 7.17
N PRO A 108 -7.95 8.90 6.88
CA PRO A 108 -9.08 8.12 6.41
C PRO A 108 -8.81 7.58 4.99
N LEU A 109 -9.25 6.36 4.72
CA LEU A 109 -9.20 5.74 3.39
C LEU A 109 -10.61 5.38 2.95
N LYS A 110 -11.13 6.09 1.96
CA LYS A 110 -12.40 5.71 1.31
C LYS A 110 -12.08 4.76 0.16
N LEU A 111 -12.65 3.56 0.21
CA LEU A 111 -12.53 2.55 -0.84
C LEU A 111 -13.90 2.37 -1.50
N GLU A 112 -13.90 2.29 -2.82
CA GLU A 112 -15.06 1.90 -3.62
C GLU A 112 -15.20 0.38 -3.65
N ASP A 113 -16.33 -0.10 -4.15
CA ASP A 113 -16.58 -1.52 -4.35
C ASP A 113 -15.69 -2.05 -5.49
N GLY A 114 -15.06 -3.21 -5.28
CA GLY A 114 -14.17 -3.82 -6.27
C GLY A 114 -12.72 -3.33 -6.20
N TRP A 115 -12.09 -3.18 -7.37
CA TRP A 115 -10.68 -2.85 -7.50
C TRP A 115 -10.43 -1.35 -7.41
N ASN A 116 -9.55 -0.95 -6.50
CA ASN A 116 -9.19 0.44 -6.22
C ASN A 116 -7.72 0.69 -6.56
N ASN A 117 -7.43 1.82 -7.20
CA ASN A 117 -6.08 2.32 -7.46
C ASN A 117 -5.76 3.50 -6.54
N ILE A 118 -5.16 3.21 -5.39
CA ILE A 118 -4.82 4.22 -4.37
C ILE A 118 -3.48 4.85 -4.76
N GLN A 119 -3.46 6.15 -4.95
CA GLN A 119 -2.25 6.91 -5.26
C GLN A 119 -1.98 7.94 -4.16
N LEU A 120 -0.78 7.91 -3.59
CA LEU A 120 -0.37 8.81 -2.52
C LEU A 120 0.89 9.58 -2.91
N ASN A 121 0.86 10.89 -2.75
CA ASN A 121 2.04 11.74 -2.85
C ASN A 121 2.69 11.85 -1.47
N LEU A 122 3.72 11.04 -1.23
CA LEU A 122 4.44 11.01 0.05
C LEU A 122 5.16 12.32 0.34
N SER A 123 5.65 12.99 -0.70
CA SER A 123 6.32 14.30 -0.57
C SER A 123 5.37 15.36 -0.04
N ASP A 124 4.19 15.44 -0.64
CA ASP A 124 3.16 16.41 -0.30
C ASP A 124 2.51 16.09 1.06
N LEU A 125 2.31 14.80 1.38
CA LEU A 125 1.87 14.37 2.71
C LEU A 125 2.86 14.74 3.82
N THR A 126 4.16 14.56 3.58
CA THR A 126 5.22 14.91 4.54
C THR A 126 5.26 16.42 4.77
N LYS A 127 5.17 17.20 3.69
CA LYS A 127 5.15 18.66 3.74
C LYS A 127 3.91 19.19 4.48
N ARG A 128 2.73 18.66 4.19
CA ARG A 128 1.48 19.09 4.87
C ARG A 128 1.40 18.66 6.33
N ALA A 129 1.82 17.45 6.67
CA ALA A 129 1.69 16.93 8.02
C ALA A 129 2.76 17.51 8.97
N TYR A 130 4.00 17.71 8.48
CA TYR A 130 5.14 18.01 9.34
C TYR A 130 5.94 19.25 8.93
N GLY A 131 5.63 19.87 7.78
CA GLY A 131 6.42 20.99 7.26
C GLY A 131 7.84 20.59 6.85
N THR A 132 8.10 19.31 6.62
CA THR A 132 9.41 18.75 6.26
C THR A 132 9.38 18.17 4.85
N ASN A 133 10.56 17.96 4.27
CA ASN A 133 10.68 17.37 2.93
C ASN A 133 10.85 15.86 3.02
N TYR A 134 10.23 15.15 2.07
CA TYR A 134 10.40 13.71 1.92
C TYR A 134 11.78 13.39 1.33
N VAL A 135 12.48 12.44 1.96
CA VAL A 135 13.78 11.96 1.49
C VAL A 135 13.62 10.60 0.82
N GLU A 136 13.06 9.63 1.56
CA GLU A 136 12.89 8.27 1.07
C GLU A 136 11.84 7.48 1.85
N THR A 137 11.33 6.43 1.22
CA THR A 137 10.51 5.41 1.87
C THR A 137 11.39 4.31 2.43
N LEU A 138 11.23 4.05 3.73
CA LEU A 138 11.98 3.05 4.47
C LEU A 138 11.27 1.70 4.48
N ARG A 139 9.95 1.69 4.67
CA ARG A 139 9.16 0.46 4.86
C ARG A 139 7.73 0.64 4.39
N VAL A 140 7.16 -0.42 3.83
CA VAL A 140 5.73 -0.52 3.52
C VAL A 140 5.18 -1.74 4.25
N GLN A 141 4.02 -1.60 4.87
CA GLN A 141 3.31 -2.65 5.57
C GLN A 141 1.85 -2.63 5.15
N VAL A 142 1.33 -3.77 4.72
CA VAL A 142 -0.07 -3.90 4.27
C VAL A 142 -0.73 -4.95 5.14
N HIS A 143 -1.85 -4.59 5.78
CA HIS A 143 -2.55 -5.45 6.70
C HIS A 143 -3.60 -6.34 6.00
N ALA A 144 -4.15 -7.27 6.77
CA ALA A 144 -5.19 -8.19 6.35
C ALA A 144 -6.46 -7.52 5.82
N ASN A 145 -7.27 -8.38 5.20
CA ASN A 145 -8.55 -8.11 4.57
C ASN A 145 -8.45 -7.29 3.28
N CYS A 146 -7.45 -7.61 2.45
CA CYS A 146 -7.36 -7.09 1.09
C CYS A 146 -6.90 -8.16 0.10
N ARG A 147 -7.23 -7.94 -1.18
CA ARG A 147 -6.49 -8.57 -2.28
C ARG A 147 -5.58 -7.54 -2.90
N LEU A 148 -4.29 -7.84 -2.90
CA LEU A 148 -3.25 -6.97 -3.41
C LEU A 148 -2.80 -7.48 -4.79
N ARG A 149 -2.91 -6.62 -5.81
CA ARG A 149 -2.37 -6.91 -7.14
C ARG A 149 -0.95 -6.39 -7.27
N ARG A 150 -0.72 -5.10 -6.98
CA ARG A 150 0.59 -4.44 -7.16
C ARG A 150 0.82 -3.30 -6.18
N ILE A 151 2.09 -3.11 -5.83
CA ILE A 151 2.63 -1.92 -5.17
C ILE A 151 3.79 -1.42 -6.02
N TYR A 152 3.78 -0.14 -6.37
CA TYR A 152 4.88 0.47 -7.10
C TYR A 152 5.06 1.93 -6.70
N PHE A 153 6.28 2.42 -6.93
CA PHE A 153 6.61 3.82 -6.75
C PHE A 153 6.89 4.48 -8.09
N ALA A 154 6.54 5.76 -8.18
CA ALA A 154 6.67 6.58 -9.36
C ALA A 154 7.22 7.97 -9.00
N ASP A 155 7.85 8.58 -10.00
CA ASP A 155 8.36 9.95 -9.98
C ASP A 155 7.24 10.99 -10.18
N ARG A 156 6.18 10.61 -10.89
CA ARG A 156 4.98 11.41 -11.15
C ARG A 156 3.72 10.53 -11.15
N LEU A 157 2.55 11.17 -11.11
CA LEU A 157 1.28 10.48 -11.37
C LEU A 157 1.19 10.22 -12.87
N TYR A 158 1.20 8.94 -13.25
CA TYR A 158 0.97 8.52 -14.63
C TYR A 158 -0.53 8.29 -14.81
N SER A 159 -1.10 8.79 -15.90
CA SER A 159 -2.46 8.46 -16.30
C SER A 159 -2.56 6.98 -16.69
N GLU A 160 -3.78 6.42 -16.69
CA GLU A 160 -3.99 5.05 -17.16
C GLU A 160 -3.50 4.82 -18.59
N GLU A 161 -3.44 5.86 -19.42
CA GLU A 161 -2.94 5.78 -20.79
C GLU A 161 -1.42 5.60 -20.85
N GLU A 162 -0.68 6.34 -20.02
CA GLU A 162 0.79 6.32 -19.94
C GLU A 162 1.35 5.13 -19.17
N LEU A 163 0.53 4.49 -18.33
CA LEU A 163 0.94 3.30 -17.60
C LEU A 163 1.24 2.17 -18.60
N PRO A 164 2.40 1.49 -18.52
CA PRO A 164 2.63 0.31 -19.35
C PRO A 164 1.51 -0.72 -19.13
N PRO A 165 1.15 -1.56 -20.12
CA PRO A 165 0.03 -2.51 -20.00
C PRO A 165 0.09 -3.35 -18.72
N GLU A 166 1.28 -3.67 -18.26
CA GLU A 166 1.47 -4.40 -17.02
C GLU A 166 0.91 -3.68 -15.79
N PHE A 167 0.93 -2.35 -15.74
CA PHE A 167 0.47 -1.54 -14.62
C PHE A 167 -0.98 -1.07 -14.75
N LYS A 168 -1.61 -1.24 -15.92
CA LYS A 168 -3.02 -0.91 -16.11
C LYS A 168 -3.90 -1.94 -15.40
N LEU A 169 -4.95 -1.45 -14.77
CA LEU A 169 -6.01 -2.29 -14.24
C LEU A 169 -6.96 -2.63 -15.40
N TYR A 170 -6.66 -3.70 -16.14
CA TYR A 170 -7.66 -4.26 -17.05
C TYR A 170 -8.69 -5.05 -16.23
N LEU A 171 -9.92 -4.54 -16.18
CA LEU A 171 -11.09 -5.34 -15.91
C LEU A 171 -11.53 -5.94 -17.26
N PRO A 172 -11.73 -7.26 -17.39
CA PRO A 172 -12.34 -7.82 -18.57
C PRO A 172 -13.73 -7.22 -18.71
N ILE A 173 -14.03 -6.74 -19.91
CA ILE A 173 -15.35 -6.23 -20.27
C ILE A 173 -16.34 -7.36 -19.99
N GLN A 174 -17.24 -7.18 -19.01
CA GLN A 174 -18.39 -8.05 -18.85
C GLN A 174 -19.19 -7.95 -20.15
N LYS A 175 -19.16 -9.00 -20.98
CA LYS A 175 -20.15 -9.15 -22.04
C LYS A 175 -21.50 -9.31 -21.34
N ALA A 176 -22.37 -8.31 -21.51
CA ALA A 176 -23.78 -8.42 -21.19
C ALA A 176 -24.43 -9.55 -22.00
#